data_AF-A0A970UYB3-F1
#
_entry.id   AF-A0A970UYB3-F1
#
_cell.length_a   1.000
_cell.length_b   1.000
_cell.length_c   1.000
_cell.angle_alpha   90.00
_cell.angle_beta   90.00
_cell.angle_gamma   90.00
#
_symmetry.space_group_name_H-M   'P 1'
#
loop_
_entity.id
_entity.type
_entity.pdbx_description
1 polymer ?
#
loop_
_entity_poly.entity_id
_entity_poly.type
_entity_poly.pdbx_seq_one_letter_code
_entity_poly.pdbx_strand_id
1 'polypeptide(L)'
;MNVNSVIKSIRNIMRQDKGVNGDAQRLEQLGWMLFLKIFDAKDEDLEDMDETGEYVSPVPEKYQWRNWAADDEGITGDELINFIDRQLFSDLANLKSTDKRAQLIRDVFGGNNNYMKSGQLFRQVVNELNKIDFHASKDLQVFGNVYETLLKELQSAGSSGEFYTPRAVVEFMADITDPKLGEKVLDPACGTGGFLTAAIEHIRKAGVENIEQRKQLQNTVHGMELKPLPHMLAVTNLILHDIEVPDISYEDSLLRNQSIKPKNRVDVILANPPFGGNVDDATASTFPVGFRTKESADLFLVMMVNYLKQGGRAAIVLPDGSLTGDGIKARIREMLLRNCNLHTIIRLPNSVFKPYASVATNLLFFEKVSSPAEEPEDFATKEIWYYEHQLPEGSKGYSMTKPIRLEEFDKEKEWWKNREDLSADKAGSEVSWKINLSEVIEKAVQNAKPHYEKEKELKREAYSLKEKLTQLKREDKTNGEIAKLEKKLQETEASARTAKQTADSIYYGAFDLDYKNPNGIAEDEDIELDFLIEKIEKSFKESTSILHNIKDLIEFDDGK
;
A
#
# COMPACT_ATOMS: atom_id res chain seq x y z
N MET A 1 2.35 -2.54 36.65
CA MET A 1 0.87 -2.38 36.64
C MET A 1 0.29 -3.11 35.42
N ASN A 2 -1.02 -3.38 35.31
CA ASN A 2 -1.56 -4.00 34.09
C ASN A 2 -1.96 -2.92 33.07
N VAL A 3 -1.10 -2.64 32.09
CA VAL A 3 -1.32 -1.63 31.03
C VAL A 3 -2.65 -1.84 30.29
N ASN A 4 -3.08 -3.09 30.08
CA ASN A 4 -4.38 -3.39 29.45
C ASN A 4 -5.57 -2.86 30.27
N SER A 5 -5.48 -2.91 31.61
CA SER A 5 -6.54 -2.40 32.47
C SER A 5 -6.65 -0.87 32.40
N VAL A 6 -5.51 -0.18 32.28
CA VAL A 6 -5.43 1.28 32.11
C VAL A 6 -6.09 1.68 30.79
N ILE A 7 -5.71 1.05 29.67
CA ILE A 7 -6.32 1.32 28.36
C ILE A 7 -7.83 1.07 28.36
N LYS A 8 -8.28 -0.03 28.98
CA LYS A 8 -9.71 -0.31 29.11
C LYS A 8 -10.44 0.76 29.93
N SER A 9 -9.81 1.26 30.99
CA SER A 9 -10.33 2.36 31.82
C SER A 9 -10.48 3.63 30.98
N ILE A 10 -9.44 4.03 30.25
CA ILE A 10 -9.43 5.20 29.36
C ILE A 10 -10.58 5.12 28.34
N ARG A 11 -10.73 3.98 27.67
CA ARG A 11 -11.83 3.79 26.70
C ARG A 11 -13.21 3.93 27.35
N ASN A 12 -13.38 3.43 28.57
CA ASN A 12 -14.64 3.55 29.30
C ASN A 12 -14.93 4.99 29.73
N ILE A 13 -13.91 5.76 30.12
CA ILE A 13 -14.05 7.18 30.45
C ILE A 13 -14.44 7.96 29.18
N MET A 14 -13.70 7.76 28.08
CA MET A 14 -14.01 8.42 26.82
C MET A 14 -15.43 8.12 26.33
N ARG A 15 -16.01 6.93 26.64
CA ARG A 15 -17.39 6.56 26.24
C ARG A 15 -18.46 7.46 26.82
N GLN A 16 -18.14 8.15 27.91
CA GLN A 16 -19.05 9.10 28.56
C GLN A 16 -18.93 10.50 27.98
N ASP A 17 -17.87 10.79 27.21
CA ASP A 17 -17.66 12.10 26.60
C ASP A 17 -18.49 12.24 25.32
N LYS A 18 -19.32 13.30 25.28
CA LYS A 18 -20.23 13.57 24.15
C LYS A 18 -19.51 13.97 22.86
N GLY A 19 -18.25 14.37 22.96
CA GLY A 19 -17.43 14.81 21.83
C GLY A 19 -16.77 13.67 21.05
N VAL A 20 -16.63 12.48 21.65
CA VAL A 20 -15.93 11.35 21.04
C VAL A 20 -16.90 10.27 20.59
N ASN A 21 -17.06 10.13 19.28
CA ASN A 21 -17.98 9.20 18.64
C ASN A 21 -17.24 8.02 17.98
N GLY A 22 -17.67 6.80 18.30
CA GLY A 22 -17.06 5.57 17.79
C GLY A 22 -15.67 5.26 18.37
N ASP A 23 -15.12 4.09 18.04
CA ASP A 23 -13.80 3.68 18.51
C ASP A 23 -12.66 4.39 17.74
N ALA A 24 -12.86 4.75 16.47
CA ALA A 24 -11.86 5.47 15.67
C ALA A 24 -11.46 6.82 16.30
N GLN A 25 -12.44 7.66 16.67
CA GLN A 25 -12.13 8.93 17.32
C GLN A 25 -11.51 8.75 18.71
N ARG A 26 -11.88 7.71 19.47
CA ARG A 26 -11.22 7.39 20.76
C ARG A 26 -9.75 7.09 20.57
N LEU A 27 -9.42 6.38 19.49
CA LEU A 27 -8.06 5.98 19.17
C LEU A 27 -7.26 7.16 18.63
N GLU A 28 -7.88 8.07 17.87
CA GLU A 28 -7.27 9.36 17.50
C GLU A 28 -6.96 10.21 18.74
N GLN A 29 -7.91 10.30 19.69
CA GLN A 29 -7.70 11.01 20.95
C GLN A 29 -6.59 10.38 21.79
N LEU A 30 -6.61 9.07 21.94
CA LEU A 30 -5.58 8.35 22.67
C LEU A 30 -4.21 8.49 21.99
N GLY A 31 -4.17 8.45 20.65
CA GLY A 31 -2.95 8.48 19.86
C GLY A 31 -2.11 9.73 20.09
N TRP A 32 -2.71 10.92 20.03
CA TRP A 32 -1.93 12.16 20.21
C TRP A 32 -1.50 12.36 21.67
N MET A 33 -2.33 11.95 22.64
CA MET A 33 -1.97 12.01 24.06
C MET A 33 -0.81 11.07 24.37
N LEU A 34 -0.85 9.85 23.82
CA LEU A 34 0.26 8.90 23.93
C LEU A 34 1.51 9.41 23.24
N PHE A 35 1.39 9.96 22.04
CA PHE A 35 2.50 10.57 21.33
C PHE A 35 3.19 11.62 22.21
N LEU A 36 2.44 12.60 22.73
CA LEU A 36 3.02 13.67 23.54
C LEU A 36 3.67 13.14 24.82
N LYS A 37 3.03 12.17 25.48
CA LYS A 37 3.56 11.56 26.70
C LYS A 37 4.84 10.75 26.45
N ILE A 38 4.87 9.93 25.41
CA ILE A 38 6.04 9.13 25.03
C ILE A 38 7.17 10.06 24.57
N PHE A 39 6.83 11.09 23.79
CA PHE A 39 7.79 12.08 23.33
C PHE A 39 8.45 12.78 24.52
N ASP A 40 7.66 13.24 25.51
CA ASP A 40 8.20 13.91 26.71
C ASP A 40 9.10 12.99 27.53
N ALA A 41 8.74 11.71 27.71
CA ALA A 41 9.61 10.74 28.39
C ALA A 41 10.94 10.53 27.63
N LYS A 42 10.91 10.48 26.29
CA LYS A 42 12.15 10.42 25.48
C LYS A 42 12.93 11.72 25.47
N ASP A 43 12.27 12.83 25.75
CA ASP A 43 12.89 14.13 25.91
C ASP A 43 13.64 14.21 27.24
N GLU A 44 13.03 13.71 28.32
CA GLU A 44 13.68 13.51 29.63
C GLU A 44 14.93 12.65 29.52
N ASP A 45 14.84 11.50 28.85
CA ASP A 45 15.99 10.62 28.61
C ASP A 45 17.17 11.38 27.95
N LEU A 46 16.87 12.27 26.99
CA LEU A 46 17.88 13.06 26.28
C LEU A 46 18.45 14.19 27.14
N GLU A 47 17.61 14.84 27.93
CA GLU A 47 18.03 15.85 28.92
C GLU A 47 18.98 15.24 29.96
N ASP A 48 18.65 14.06 30.48
CA ASP A 48 19.45 13.34 31.48
C ASP A 48 20.78 12.80 30.91
N MET A 49 20.79 12.41 29.62
CA MET A 49 22.00 11.94 28.94
C MET A 49 22.90 13.07 28.43
N ASP A 50 22.42 14.31 28.37
CA ASP A 50 23.20 15.45 27.90
C ASP A 50 24.08 16.04 29.00
N GLU A 51 25.33 15.57 29.07
CA GLU A 51 26.34 16.10 30.00
C GLU A 51 26.72 17.56 29.73
N THR A 52 26.37 18.12 28.56
CA THR A 52 26.72 19.50 28.18
C THR A 52 25.72 20.54 28.69
N GLY A 53 24.48 20.12 28.95
CA GLY A 53 23.37 21.02 29.28
C GLY A 53 22.94 21.94 28.12
N GLU A 54 23.32 21.61 26.89
CA GLU A 54 22.98 22.37 25.68
C GLU A 54 21.69 21.86 25.03
N TYR A 55 21.21 20.67 25.40
CA TYR A 55 19.97 20.10 24.89
C TYR A 55 18.78 21.00 25.26
N VAL A 56 17.95 21.29 24.26
CA VAL A 56 16.73 22.06 24.43
C VAL A 56 15.59 21.30 23.78
N SER A 57 14.58 20.99 24.59
CA SER A 57 13.33 20.42 24.10
C SER A 57 12.73 21.25 22.96
N PRO A 58 12.29 20.60 21.85
CA PRO A 58 11.49 21.28 20.85
C PRO A 58 10.07 21.61 21.34
N VAL A 59 9.61 20.97 22.43
CA VAL A 59 8.32 21.22 23.06
C VAL A 59 8.49 22.34 24.09
N PRO A 60 7.78 23.48 23.97
CA PRO A 60 7.83 24.52 24.99
C PRO A 60 7.45 23.97 26.37
N GLU A 61 8.14 24.42 27.42
CA GLU A 61 7.98 23.94 28.80
C GLU A 61 6.51 23.80 29.22
N LYS A 62 5.67 24.82 28.97
CA LYS A 62 4.22 24.79 29.29
C LYS A 62 3.41 23.66 28.61
N TYR A 63 3.95 23.03 27.57
CA TYR A 63 3.30 21.96 26.78
C TYR A 63 3.92 20.59 26.97
N GLN A 64 5.05 20.50 27.68
CA GLN A 64 5.63 19.22 28.08
C GLN A 64 4.64 18.47 28.99
N TRP A 65 4.46 17.17 28.76
CA TRP A 65 3.48 16.36 29.50
C TRP A 65 3.68 16.48 31.01
N ARG A 66 4.93 16.42 31.48
CA ARG A 66 5.31 16.57 32.88
C ARG A 66 4.81 17.87 33.55
N ASN A 67 4.57 18.94 32.79
CA ASN A 67 4.22 20.25 33.35
C ASN A 67 2.72 20.52 33.43
N TRP A 68 1.90 20.02 32.50
CA TRP A 68 0.45 20.27 32.52
C TRP A 68 -0.38 19.03 32.90
N ALA A 69 0.17 17.84 32.69
CA ALA A 69 -0.56 16.58 32.82
C ALA A 69 -0.16 15.73 34.03
N ALA A 70 1.09 15.79 34.50
CA ALA A 70 1.58 14.88 35.55
C ALA A 70 0.96 15.08 36.95
N ASP A 71 0.50 16.30 37.27
CA ASP A 71 -0.27 16.52 38.50
C ASP A 71 -1.71 16.02 38.31
N ASP A 72 -2.07 14.98 39.07
CA ASP A 72 -3.41 14.37 39.03
C ASP A 72 -4.52 15.35 39.48
N GLU A 73 -4.17 16.38 40.25
CA GLU A 73 -5.05 17.49 40.68
C GLU A 73 -4.86 18.76 39.84
N GLY A 74 -4.15 18.66 38.71
CA GLY A 74 -3.87 19.79 37.82
C GLY A 74 -5.09 20.33 37.05
N ILE A 75 -4.84 21.20 36.09
CA ILE A 75 -5.87 21.91 35.29
C ILE A 75 -7.00 20.97 34.80
N THR A 76 -8.25 21.38 34.97
CA THR A 76 -9.44 20.55 34.64
C THR A 76 -10.60 21.40 34.14
N GLY A 77 -11.73 20.77 33.78
CA GLY A 77 -12.93 21.46 33.32
C GLY A 77 -12.70 22.30 32.05
N ASP A 78 -13.45 23.39 31.92
CA ASP A 78 -13.39 24.26 30.73
C ASP A 78 -12.00 24.87 30.50
N GLU A 79 -11.24 25.08 31.57
CA GLU A 79 -9.87 25.60 31.52
C GLU A 79 -8.95 24.65 30.75
N LEU A 80 -9.03 23.34 31.05
CA LEU A 80 -8.26 22.30 30.36
C LEU A 80 -8.64 22.22 28.89
N ILE A 81 -9.92 22.22 28.56
CA ILE A 81 -10.36 22.16 27.15
C ILE A 81 -9.87 23.40 26.38
N ASN A 82 -9.95 24.59 26.98
CA ASN A 82 -9.44 25.81 26.36
C ASN A 82 -7.91 25.77 26.17
N PHE A 83 -7.17 25.27 27.16
CA PHE A 83 -5.73 25.07 27.06
C PHE A 83 -5.37 24.12 25.90
N ILE A 84 -6.05 22.98 25.78
CA ILE A 84 -5.80 22.01 24.71
C ILE A 84 -6.16 22.60 23.35
N ASP A 85 -7.39 23.09 23.17
CA ASP A 85 -7.93 23.49 21.86
C ASP A 85 -7.32 24.81 21.35
N ARG A 86 -7.08 25.78 22.22
CA ARG A 86 -6.67 27.14 21.82
C ARG A 86 -5.19 27.42 21.97
N GLN A 87 -4.48 26.63 22.78
CA GLN A 87 -3.07 26.87 23.07
C GLN A 87 -2.21 25.70 22.62
N LEU A 88 -2.35 24.52 23.24
CA LEU A 88 -1.45 23.38 22.99
C LEU A 88 -1.46 22.95 21.52
N PHE A 89 -2.62 22.62 20.95
CA PHE A 89 -2.69 22.20 19.54
C PHE A 89 -2.21 23.30 18.59
N SER A 90 -2.68 24.53 18.81
CA SER A 90 -2.33 25.68 17.97
C SER A 90 -0.83 25.96 17.97
N ASP A 91 -0.20 26.03 19.14
CA ASP A 91 1.22 26.38 19.26
C ASP A 91 2.12 25.22 18.78
N LEU A 92 1.78 23.96 19.09
CA LEU A 92 2.55 22.79 18.64
C LEU A 92 2.49 22.57 17.12
N ALA A 93 1.32 22.82 16.49
CA ALA A 93 1.19 22.78 15.04
C ALA A 93 2.03 23.88 14.33
N ASN A 94 2.39 24.95 15.04
CA ASN A 94 3.06 26.13 14.49
C ASN A 94 4.47 26.38 15.07
N LEU A 95 5.13 25.35 15.62
CA LEU A 95 6.48 25.49 16.19
C LEU A 95 7.48 26.10 15.20
N LYS A 96 8.16 27.16 15.62
CA LYS A 96 9.16 27.87 14.80
C LYS A 96 10.55 27.29 15.02
N SER A 97 10.78 26.07 14.55
CA SER A 97 12.10 25.42 14.60
C SER A 97 12.36 24.60 13.33
N THR A 98 13.60 24.63 12.86
CA THR A 98 14.08 23.80 11.75
C THR A 98 14.47 22.39 12.19
N ASP A 99 14.49 22.14 13.51
CA ASP A 99 14.76 20.83 14.10
C ASP A 99 13.79 19.76 13.58
N LYS A 100 14.28 18.53 13.36
CA LYS A 100 13.47 17.43 12.83
C LYS A 100 12.44 16.92 13.85
N ARG A 101 12.77 16.88 15.14
CA ARG A 101 11.81 16.55 16.21
C ARG A 101 10.69 17.60 16.26
N ALA A 102 11.02 18.89 16.07
CA ALA A 102 10.02 19.93 15.94
C ALA A 102 9.13 19.78 14.68
N GLN A 103 9.69 19.30 13.56
CA GLN A 103 8.90 18.94 12.37
C GLN A 103 7.89 17.84 12.67
N LEU A 104 8.32 16.76 13.34
CA LEU A 104 7.42 15.65 13.73
C LEU A 104 6.26 16.13 14.61
N ILE A 105 6.54 17.00 15.59
CA ILE A 105 5.50 17.59 16.44
C ILE A 105 4.52 18.42 15.59
N ARG A 106 5.01 19.25 14.67
CA ARG A 106 4.13 20.02 13.78
C ARG A 106 3.25 19.14 12.90
N ASP A 107 3.82 18.07 12.33
CA ASP A 107 3.08 17.18 11.45
C ASP A 107 1.98 16.44 12.21
N VAL A 108 2.29 15.94 13.42
CA VAL A 108 1.31 15.28 14.29
C VAL A 108 0.20 16.24 14.73
N PHE A 109 0.54 17.41 15.28
CA PHE A 109 -0.46 18.34 15.82
C PHE A 109 -1.17 19.17 14.74
N GLY A 110 -0.57 19.33 13.55
CA GLY A 110 -1.20 19.98 12.40
C GLY A 110 -2.21 19.09 11.67
N GLY A 111 -2.06 17.77 11.77
CA GLY A 111 -2.94 16.78 11.13
C GLY A 111 -4.09 16.28 12.00
N ASN A 112 -4.03 16.44 13.32
CA ASN A 112 -4.96 15.85 14.28
C ASN A 112 -5.70 16.91 15.10
N ASN A 113 -6.81 16.52 15.76
CA ASN A 113 -7.62 17.43 16.58
C ASN A 113 -7.99 16.84 17.94
N ASN A 114 -8.32 17.68 18.92
CA ASN A 114 -9.01 17.25 20.14
C ASN A 114 -10.54 17.18 19.91
N TYR A 115 -11.13 16.04 20.24
CA TYR A 115 -12.57 15.81 20.17
C TYR A 115 -13.24 15.78 21.54
N MET A 116 -12.51 15.51 22.63
CA MET A 116 -13.11 15.49 23.96
C MET A 116 -13.65 16.87 24.33
N LYS A 117 -14.87 16.91 24.90
CA LYS A 117 -15.55 18.16 25.29
C LYS A 117 -15.74 18.32 26.78
N SER A 118 -15.61 17.26 27.57
CA SER A 118 -15.64 17.35 29.03
C SER A 118 -14.23 17.39 29.60
N GLY A 119 -13.80 18.55 30.11
CA GLY A 119 -12.50 18.67 30.75
C GLY A 119 -12.34 17.79 31.99
N GLN A 120 -13.42 17.45 32.69
CA GLN A 120 -13.38 16.52 33.81
C GLN A 120 -13.08 15.08 33.36
N LEU A 121 -13.73 14.63 32.28
CA LEU A 121 -13.45 13.30 31.72
C LEU A 121 -12.07 13.27 31.07
N PHE A 122 -11.65 14.38 30.43
CA PHE A 122 -10.32 14.53 29.89
C PHE A 122 -9.26 14.36 30.99
N ARG A 123 -9.41 15.07 32.11
CA ARG A 123 -8.49 14.94 33.25
C ARG A 123 -8.45 13.50 33.78
N GLN A 124 -9.59 12.81 33.87
CA GLN A 124 -9.59 11.38 34.24
C GLN A 124 -8.81 10.51 33.25
N VAL A 125 -8.91 10.77 31.94
CA VAL A 125 -8.09 10.07 30.93
C VAL A 125 -6.60 10.34 31.15
N VAL A 126 -6.22 11.60 31.38
CA VAL A 126 -4.83 11.99 31.66
C VAL A 126 -4.30 11.27 32.90
N ASN A 127 -5.08 11.23 33.99
CA ASN A 127 -4.66 10.58 35.23
C ASN A 127 -4.53 9.06 35.04
N GLU A 128 -5.39 8.43 34.23
CA GLU A 128 -5.19 7.02 33.85
C GLU A 128 -3.90 6.83 33.05
N LEU A 129 -3.62 7.71 32.08
CA LEU A 129 -2.40 7.67 31.30
C LEU A 129 -1.16 7.83 32.19
N ASN A 130 -1.16 8.73 33.17
CA ASN A 130 -0.04 8.95 34.10
C ASN A 130 0.40 7.69 34.86
N LYS A 131 -0.50 6.71 35.03
CA LYS A 131 -0.18 5.43 35.68
C LYS A 131 0.77 4.53 34.89
N ILE A 132 1.00 4.84 33.61
CA ILE A 132 1.95 4.12 32.74
C ILE A 132 3.31 4.80 32.87
N ASP A 133 4.34 4.08 33.28
CA ASP A 133 5.70 4.61 33.31
C ASP A 133 6.44 4.23 32.01
N PHE A 134 6.88 5.23 31.24
CA PHE A 134 7.59 5.01 29.97
C PHE A 134 9.11 4.93 30.11
N HIS A 135 9.65 5.21 31.30
CA HIS A 135 11.07 5.05 31.64
C HIS A 135 11.41 3.62 32.03
N ALA A 136 10.42 2.89 32.57
CA ALA A 136 10.59 1.50 32.94
C ALA A 136 10.59 0.58 31.71
N SER A 137 11.74 -0.04 31.40
CA SER A 137 11.91 -0.94 30.24
C SER A 137 10.87 -2.07 30.14
N LYS A 138 10.44 -2.60 31.29
CA LYS A 138 9.37 -3.61 31.37
C LYS A 138 8.02 -3.04 30.92
N ASP A 139 7.70 -1.81 31.33
CA ASP A 139 6.45 -1.17 30.98
C ASP A 139 6.48 -0.71 29.51
N LEU A 140 7.63 -0.29 28.97
CA LEU A 140 7.83 0.01 27.55
C LEU A 140 7.55 -1.21 26.64
N GLN A 141 8.13 -2.37 26.97
CA GLN A 141 7.89 -3.62 26.21
C GLN A 141 6.43 -4.07 26.29
N VAL A 142 5.84 -4.04 27.49
CA VAL A 142 4.42 -4.36 27.67
C VAL A 142 3.57 -3.36 26.90
N PHE A 143 3.92 -2.08 26.93
CA PHE A 143 3.19 -1.04 26.25
C PHE A 143 3.28 -1.18 24.73
N GLY A 144 4.45 -1.49 24.15
CA GLY A 144 4.57 -1.77 22.72
C GLY A 144 3.60 -2.86 22.25
N ASN A 145 3.47 -3.94 23.02
CA ASN A 145 2.50 -5.00 22.75
C ASN A 145 1.04 -4.52 22.87
N VAL A 146 0.74 -3.65 23.84
CA VAL A 146 -0.59 -3.05 24.00
C VAL A 146 -0.88 -2.06 22.88
N TYR A 147 0.10 -1.27 22.47
CA TYR A 147 0.01 -0.34 21.35
C TYR A 147 -0.29 -1.09 20.05
N GLU A 148 0.40 -2.19 19.78
CA GLU A 148 0.10 -3.07 18.66
C GLU A 148 -1.32 -3.66 18.72
N THR A 149 -1.83 -3.94 19.92
CA THR A 149 -3.22 -4.37 20.11
C THR A 149 -4.20 -3.22 19.83
N LEU A 150 -3.89 -1.99 20.25
CA LEU A 150 -4.67 -0.79 19.93
C LEU A 150 -4.69 -0.53 18.42
N LEU A 151 -3.56 -0.71 17.73
CA LEU A 151 -3.49 -0.63 16.28
C LEU A 151 -4.38 -1.70 15.64
N LYS A 152 -4.39 -2.94 16.15
CA LYS A 152 -5.28 -4.03 15.69
C LYS A 152 -6.76 -3.71 15.90
N GLU A 153 -7.12 -3.13 17.03
CA GLU A 153 -8.51 -2.72 17.29
C GLU A 153 -8.93 -1.56 16.39
N LEU A 154 -8.04 -0.59 16.13
CA LEU A 154 -8.24 0.49 15.16
C LEU A 154 -8.62 -0.06 13.79
N GLN A 155 -7.92 -1.09 13.33
CA GLN A 155 -8.20 -1.75 12.06
C GLN A 155 -9.65 -2.22 12.01
N SER A 156 -10.12 -2.89 13.07
CA SER A 156 -11.48 -3.43 13.14
C SER A 156 -12.59 -2.38 13.22
N ALA A 157 -12.26 -1.15 13.65
CA ALA A 157 -13.21 -0.07 13.87
C ALA A 157 -13.38 0.87 12.66
N GLY A 158 -12.51 0.78 11.65
CA GLY A 158 -12.50 1.68 10.50
C GLY A 158 -13.48 1.28 9.39
N SER A 159 -14.34 2.20 8.97
CA SER A 159 -15.23 2.05 7.80
C SER A 159 -14.65 2.69 6.52
N SER A 160 -13.33 2.90 6.45
CA SER A 160 -12.72 3.86 5.51
C SER A 160 -11.57 3.28 4.66
N GLY A 161 -11.69 2.02 4.23
CA GLY A 161 -10.77 1.41 3.24
C GLY A 161 -9.31 1.32 3.70
N GLU A 162 -9.07 1.30 5.00
CA GLU A 162 -7.74 1.17 5.59
C GLU A 162 -7.37 -0.31 5.67
N PHE A 163 -6.57 -0.77 4.71
CA PHE A 163 -6.09 -2.14 4.68
C PHE A 163 -4.84 -2.22 5.56
N TYR A 164 -4.91 -3.02 6.61
CA TYR A 164 -3.75 -3.30 7.44
C TYR A 164 -3.17 -4.67 7.12
N THR A 165 -1.85 -4.75 7.08
CA THR A 165 -1.13 -5.97 6.77
C THR A 165 -1.00 -6.85 8.02
N PRO A 166 -1.49 -8.10 8.01
CA PRO A 166 -1.31 -9.01 9.15
C PRO A 166 0.16 -9.13 9.55
N ARG A 167 0.43 -9.11 10.86
CA ARG A 167 1.81 -9.09 11.40
C ARG A 167 2.67 -10.26 10.91
N ALA A 168 2.10 -11.45 10.79
CA ALA A 168 2.78 -12.60 10.22
C ALA A 168 3.28 -12.37 8.78
N VAL A 169 2.48 -11.70 7.94
CA VAL A 169 2.87 -11.35 6.55
C VAL A 169 4.00 -10.31 6.57
N VAL A 170 3.88 -9.29 7.41
CA VAL A 170 4.89 -8.24 7.57
C VAL A 170 6.24 -8.83 8.00
N GLU A 171 6.24 -9.65 9.04
CA GLU A 171 7.44 -10.29 9.59
C GLU A 171 8.05 -11.29 8.59
N PHE A 172 7.23 -12.10 7.92
CA PHE A 172 7.69 -13.00 6.88
C PHE A 172 8.37 -12.26 5.73
N MET A 173 7.75 -11.20 5.20
CA MET A 173 8.34 -10.42 4.11
C MET A 173 9.64 -9.74 4.52
N ALA A 174 9.72 -9.21 5.75
CA ALA A 174 10.97 -8.65 6.28
C ALA A 174 12.05 -9.72 6.41
N ASP A 175 11.73 -10.90 6.95
CA ASP A 175 12.67 -12.03 7.09
C ASP A 175 13.22 -12.51 5.74
N ILE A 176 12.36 -12.62 4.73
CA ILE A 176 12.74 -13.10 3.40
C ILE A 176 13.51 -12.04 2.61
N THR A 177 13.15 -10.77 2.76
CA THR A 177 13.84 -9.66 2.09
C THR A 177 15.17 -9.35 2.77
N ASP A 178 15.33 -9.71 4.04
CA ASP A 178 16.61 -9.69 4.75
C ASP A 178 17.29 -8.30 4.75
N PRO A 179 16.62 -7.21 5.17
CA PRO A 179 17.19 -5.86 5.20
C PRO A 179 18.41 -5.80 6.13
N LYS A 180 19.46 -5.08 5.72
CA LYS A 180 20.74 -4.99 6.45
C LYS A 180 21.00 -3.60 7.01
N LEU A 181 21.80 -3.56 8.07
CA LEU A 181 22.31 -2.29 8.60
C LEU A 181 23.13 -1.57 7.51
N GLY A 182 22.86 -0.27 7.31
CA GLY A 182 23.50 0.55 6.29
C GLY A 182 22.80 0.55 4.92
N GLU A 183 21.83 -0.33 4.69
CA GLU A 183 20.88 -0.20 3.59
C GLU A 183 19.85 0.89 3.87
N LYS A 184 19.21 1.41 2.82
CA LYS A 184 18.00 2.23 2.94
C LYS A 184 16.77 1.38 2.67
N VAL A 185 15.85 1.36 3.63
CA VAL A 185 14.55 0.67 3.55
C VAL A 185 13.46 1.73 3.42
N LEU A 186 12.56 1.55 2.46
CA LEU A 186 11.41 2.44 2.25
C LEU A 186 10.09 1.67 2.29
N ASP A 187 9.11 2.25 2.98
CA ASP A 187 7.69 1.95 2.79
C ASP A 187 6.96 3.23 2.34
N PRO A 188 6.57 3.36 1.06
CA PRO A 188 5.95 4.58 0.55
C PRO A 188 4.46 4.70 0.88
N ALA A 189 3.87 3.73 1.58
CA ALA A 189 2.49 3.72 2.05
C ALA A 189 2.46 3.08 3.45
N CYS A 190 3.21 3.66 4.39
CA CYS A 190 3.63 2.94 5.59
C CYS A 190 2.53 2.67 6.61
N GLY A 191 1.36 3.32 6.49
CA GLY A 191 0.27 3.19 7.43
C GLY A 191 0.76 3.50 8.83
N THR A 192 0.71 2.50 9.72
CA THR A 192 1.15 2.59 11.13
C THR A 192 2.61 2.15 11.34
N GLY A 193 3.41 2.07 10.26
CA GLY A 193 4.83 1.76 10.30
C GLY A 193 5.16 0.26 10.38
N GLY A 194 4.22 -0.62 10.04
CA GLY A 194 4.34 -2.05 10.32
C GLY A 194 5.57 -2.73 9.69
N PHE A 195 5.83 -2.50 8.40
CA PHE A 195 7.02 -3.02 7.72
C PHE A 195 8.31 -2.38 8.22
N LEU A 196 8.27 -1.11 8.58
CA LEU A 196 9.43 -0.38 9.10
C LEU A 196 9.86 -0.93 10.46
N THR A 197 8.92 -1.20 11.36
CA THR A 197 9.24 -1.82 12.66
C THR A 197 9.74 -3.25 12.50
N ALA A 198 9.17 -4.03 11.59
CA ALA A 198 9.68 -5.37 11.28
C ALA A 198 11.11 -5.34 10.71
N ALA A 199 11.42 -4.37 9.83
CA ALA A 199 12.78 -4.19 9.32
C ALA A 199 13.76 -3.79 10.45
N ILE A 200 13.37 -2.88 11.35
CA ILE A 200 14.16 -2.49 12.52
C ILE A 200 14.48 -3.72 13.38
N GLU A 201 13.45 -4.51 13.73
CA GLU A 201 13.61 -5.70 14.55
C GLU A 201 14.47 -6.76 13.87
N HIS A 202 14.30 -6.96 12.56
CA HIS A 202 15.12 -7.89 11.79
C HIS A 202 16.61 -7.49 11.82
N ILE A 203 16.93 -6.22 11.55
CA ILE A 203 18.31 -5.72 11.59
C ILE A 203 18.88 -5.81 13.01
N ARG A 204 18.08 -5.46 14.02
CA ARG A 204 18.49 -5.53 15.43
C ARG A 204 18.84 -6.96 15.85
N LYS A 205 18.01 -7.93 15.49
CA LYS A 205 18.26 -9.37 15.73
C LYS A 205 19.52 -9.88 15.03
N ALA A 206 19.89 -9.28 13.89
CA ALA A 206 21.09 -9.64 13.16
C ALA A 206 22.40 -9.10 13.78
N GLY A 207 22.34 -8.18 14.76
CA GLY A 207 23.49 -7.74 15.55
C GLY A 207 23.74 -6.22 15.54
N VAL A 208 22.94 -5.47 16.30
CA VAL A 208 23.15 -4.03 16.59
C VAL A 208 23.58 -3.87 18.05
N GLU A 209 24.87 -3.66 18.28
CA GLU A 209 25.48 -3.74 19.62
C GLU A 209 25.94 -2.37 20.14
N ASN A 210 26.46 -1.51 19.26
CA ASN A 210 27.11 -0.25 19.65
C ASN A 210 26.33 1.01 19.21
N ILE A 211 26.76 2.17 19.74
CA ILE A 211 26.11 3.47 19.50
C ILE A 211 26.14 3.87 18.02
N GLU A 212 27.24 3.61 17.30
CA GLU A 212 27.34 3.94 15.88
C GLU A 212 26.36 3.13 15.04
N GLN A 213 26.23 1.83 15.33
CA GLN A 213 25.26 0.95 14.68
C GLN A 213 23.82 1.37 14.97
N ARG A 214 23.52 1.80 16.21
CA ARG A 214 22.21 2.37 16.55
C ARG A 214 21.92 3.64 15.75
N LYS A 215 22.89 4.54 15.61
CA LYS A 215 22.76 5.74 14.76
C LYS A 215 22.58 5.39 13.29
N GLN A 216 23.25 4.35 12.79
CA GLN A 216 23.02 3.86 11.43
C GLN A 216 21.60 3.32 11.28
N LEU A 217 21.10 2.52 12.22
CA LEU A 217 19.75 1.98 12.22
C LEU A 217 18.67 3.07 12.19
N GLN A 218 18.87 4.15 12.94
CA GLN A 218 17.97 5.32 12.90
C GLN A 218 17.86 5.94 11.51
N ASN A 219 18.90 5.84 10.68
CA ASN A 219 18.92 6.38 9.32
C ASN A 219 18.62 5.33 8.23
N THR A 220 18.30 4.08 8.61
CA THR A 220 18.03 2.98 7.69
C THR A 220 16.61 3.01 7.16
N VAL A 221 15.63 3.32 8.00
CA VAL A 221 14.20 3.20 7.65
C VAL A 221 13.57 4.55 7.30
N HIS A 222 12.77 4.55 6.23
CA HIS A 222 12.07 5.72 5.73
C HIS A 222 10.62 5.35 5.41
N GLY A 223 9.68 6.25 5.70
CA GLY A 223 8.25 6.03 5.44
C GLY A 223 7.57 7.24 4.85
N MET A 224 6.45 7.01 4.18
CA MET A 224 5.54 8.06 3.70
C MET A 224 4.11 7.64 4.01
N GLU A 225 3.32 8.56 4.54
CA GLU A 225 1.91 8.32 4.88
C GLU A 225 1.07 9.57 4.61
N LEU A 226 -0.09 9.38 3.98
CA LEU A 226 -0.99 10.45 3.56
C LEU A 226 -1.99 10.82 4.64
N LYS A 227 -2.44 9.85 5.46
CA LYS A 227 -3.51 10.07 6.44
C LYS A 227 -2.92 10.45 7.81
N PRO A 228 -3.47 11.48 8.48
CA PRO A 228 -2.88 12.01 9.71
C PRO A 228 -2.86 11.02 10.88
N LEU A 229 -3.92 10.23 11.05
CA LEU A 229 -3.98 9.25 12.13
C LEU A 229 -2.95 8.11 11.92
N PRO A 230 -2.92 7.38 10.80
CA PRO A 230 -1.86 6.42 10.52
C PRO A 230 -0.44 7.01 10.62
N HIS A 231 -0.21 8.22 10.11
CA HIS A 231 1.09 8.91 10.20
C HIS A 231 1.55 9.08 11.65
N MET A 232 0.70 9.67 12.50
CA MET A 232 1.00 9.84 13.92
C MET A 232 1.29 8.50 14.61
N LEU A 233 0.54 7.46 14.25
CA LEU A 233 0.73 6.13 14.81
C LEU A 233 2.06 5.52 14.35
N ALA A 234 2.47 5.70 13.09
CA ALA A 234 3.77 5.26 12.60
C ALA A 234 4.92 5.97 13.31
N VAL A 235 4.86 7.30 13.45
CA VAL A 235 5.88 8.08 14.16
C VAL A 235 6.03 7.58 15.59
N THR A 236 4.91 7.43 16.31
CA THR A 236 4.90 6.92 17.69
C THR A 236 5.45 5.49 17.76
N ASN A 237 5.07 4.62 16.82
CA ASN A 237 5.52 3.23 16.79
C ASN A 237 7.04 3.15 16.58
N LEU A 238 7.62 3.97 15.70
CA LEU A 238 9.06 4.01 15.49
C LEU A 238 9.81 4.54 16.73
N ILE A 239 9.28 5.55 17.43
CA ILE A 239 9.85 6.04 18.70
C ILE A 239 9.87 4.92 19.76
N LEU A 240 8.79 4.13 19.86
CA LEU A 240 8.72 2.96 20.75
C LEU A 240 9.71 1.85 20.37
N HIS A 241 10.17 1.82 19.12
CA HIS A 241 11.21 0.92 18.63
C HIS A 241 12.60 1.58 18.65
N ASP A 242 12.82 2.55 19.54
CA ASP A 242 14.09 3.26 19.76
C ASP A 242 14.63 4.02 18.53
N ILE A 243 13.72 4.50 17.67
CA ILE A 243 14.06 5.49 16.63
C ILE A 243 13.74 6.87 17.17
N GLU A 244 14.74 7.60 17.63
CA GLU A 244 14.59 8.92 18.27
C GLU A 244 13.98 9.97 17.33
N VAL A 245 14.37 9.93 16.05
CA VAL A 245 13.87 10.86 15.02
C VAL A 245 13.38 10.05 13.82
N PRO A 246 12.14 9.54 13.84
CA PRO A 246 11.55 8.81 12.73
C PRO A 246 11.55 9.62 11.43
N ASP A 247 11.98 9.01 10.32
CA ASP A 247 11.91 9.63 8.99
C ASP A 247 10.62 9.21 8.27
N ILE A 248 9.48 9.71 8.78
CA ILE A 248 8.14 9.46 8.21
C ILE A 248 7.57 10.77 7.68
N SER A 249 7.49 10.89 6.35
CA SER A 249 6.93 12.07 5.70
C SER A 249 5.40 12.03 5.69
N TYR A 250 4.75 13.12 6.14
CA TYR A 250 3.30 13.30 6.07
C TYR A 250 2.89 13.93 4.73
N GLU A 251 2.65 13.11 3.70
CA GLU A 251 2.36 13.57 2.34
C GLU A 251 1.74 12.48 1.43
N ASP A 252 1.24 12.89 0.25
CA ASP A 252 0.93 11.95 -0.84
C ASP A 252 2.22 11.54 -1.55
N SER A 253 2.66 10.30 -1.33
CA SER A 253 3.90 9.78 -1.90
C SER A 253 3.89 9.70 -3.43
N LEU A 254 2.73 9.50 -4.06
CA LEU A 254 2.61 9.40 -5.52
C LEU A 254 2.98 10.70 -6.23
N LEU A 255 2.80 11.85 -5.58
CA LEU A 255 3.22 13.15 -6.10
C LEU A 255 4.75 13.29 -6.24
N ARG A 256 5.52 12.44 -5.55
CA ARG A 256 7.00 12.48 -5.61
C ARG A 256 7.58 11.79 -6.83
N ASN A 257 6.80 11.02 -7.60
CA ASN A 257 7.33 10.16 -8.67
C ASN A 257 8.24 10.92 -9.66
N GLN A 258 7.91 12.16 -10.04
CA GLN A 258 8.74 12.98 -10.94
C GLN A 258 10.00 13.59 -10.29
N SER A 259 10.03 13.65 -8.96
CA SER A 259 11.08 14.30 -8.18
C SER A 259 12.10 13.32 -7.60
N ILE A 260 11.98 12.02 -7.88
CA ILE A 260 12.90 10.98 -7.40
C ILE A 260 14.28 11.19 -8.06
N LYS A 261 15.26 11.61 -7.25
CA LYS A 261 16.66 11.75 -7.69
C LYS A 261 17.48 10.53 -7.24
N PRO A 262 18.69 10.30 -7.80
CA PRO A 262 19.55 9.18 -7.38
C PRO A 262 19.79 9.09 -5.87
N LYS A 263 19.89 10.23 -5.17
CA LYS A 263 20.07 10.29 -3.70
C LYS A 263 18.87 9.77 -2.91
N ASN A 264 17.67 9.81 -3.51
CA ASN A 264 16.42 9.34 -2.92
C ASN A 264 16.23 7.85 -3.10
N ARG A 265 17.03 7.20 -3.96
CA ARG A 265 16.88 5.78 -4.25
C ARG A 265 17.29 4.92 -3.05
N VAL A 266 16.62 3.80 -2.91
CA VAL A 266 16.72 2.89 -1.76
C VAL A 266 17.14 1.49 -2.18
N ASP A 267 17.66 0.74 -1.22
CA ASP A 267 18.16 -0.62 -1.41
C ASP A 267 17.03 -1.64 -1.24
N VAL A 268 16.09 -1.36 -0.33
CA VAL A 268 14.98 -2.25 0.03
C VAL A 268 13.66 -1.50 0.02
N ILE A 269 12.62 -2.13 -0.54
CA ILE A 269 11.23 -1.70 -0.36
C ILE A 269 10.42 -2.83 0.28
N LEU A 270 9.70 -2.51 1.35
CA LEU A 270 8.72 -3.38 2.00
C LEU A 270 7.41 -2.61 2.08
N ALA A 271 6.36 -3.05 1.37
CA ALA A 271 5.16 -2.24 1.26
C ALA A 271 3.87 -3.05 1.05
N ASN A 272 2.76 -2.49 1.53
CA ASN A 272 1.41 -2.89 1.14
C ASN A 272 0.65 -1.65 0.67
N PRO A 273 0.76 -1.28 -0.62
CA PRO A 273 0.04 -0.13 -1.16
C PRO A 273 -1.49 -0.33 -1.09
N PRO A 274 -2.28 0.77 -1.05
CA PRO A 274 -3.74 0.68 -0.91
C PRO A 274 -4.40 -0.08 -2.06
N PHE A 275 -5.35 -0.96 -1.74
CA PHE A 275 -6.10 -1.74 -2.72
C PHE A 275 -7.31 -0.95 -3.23
N GLY A 276 -7.53 -0.93 -4.55
CA GLY A 276 -8.74 -0.35 -5.17
C GLY A 276 -8.95 1.15 -4.90
N GLY A 277 -7.91 1.86 -4.43
CA GLY A 277 -7.95 3.31 -4.27
C GLY A 277 -7.82 4.00 -5.62
N ASN A 278 -8.66 5.02 -5.85
CA ASN A 278 -8.55 5.88 -7.02
C ASN A 278 -7.82 7.17 -6.67
N VAL A 279 -6.87 7.57 -7.51
CA VAL A 279 -6.22 8.89 -7.43
C VAL A 279 -6.95 9.91 -8.30
N ASP A 280 -6.76 11.19 -7.99
CA ASP A 280 -7.26 12.27 -8.84
C ASP A 280 -6.42 12.42 -10.14
N ASP A 281 -6.92 13.22 -11.07
CA ASP A 281 -6.26 13.45 -12.37
C ASP A 281 -4.92 14.19 -12.23
N ALA A 282 -4.73 14.98 -11.16
CA ALA A 282 -3.50 15.72 -10.92
C ALA A 282 -2.37 14.75 -10.51
N THR A 283 -2.64 13.84 -9.58
CA THR A 283 -1.73 12.77 -9.16
C THR A 283 -1.43 11.83 -10.32
N ALA A 284 -2.45 11.35 -11.06
CA ALA A 284 -2.23 10.48 -12.22
C ALA A 284 -1.35 11.14 -13.30
N SER A 285 -1.49 12.45 -13.51
CA SER A 285 -0.71 13.20 -14.50
C SER A 285 0.78 13.32 -14.16
N THR A 286 1.16 13.05 -12.91
CA THR A 286 2.57 12.98 -12.50
C THR A 286 3.31 11.77 -13.09
N PHE A 287 2.59 10.78 -13.63
CA PHE A 287 3.19 9.59 -14.23
C PHE A 287 3.39 9.76 -15.75
N PRO A 288 4.38 9.05 -16.34
CA PRO A 288 4.55 9.00 -17.79
C PRO A 288 3.27 8.53 -18.50
N VAL A 289 2.99 9.08 -19.69
CA VAL A 289 1.74 8.80 -20.45
C VAL A 289 1.45 7.30 -20.61
N GLY A 290 2.50 6.47 -20.76
CA GLY A 290 2.37 5.02 -20.89
C GLY A 290 1.84 4.30 -19.64
N PHE A 291 1.89 4.95 -18.47
CA PHE A 291 1.56 4.38 -17.15
C PHE A 291 0.47 5.15 -16.39
N ARG A 292 -0.19 6.14 -17.03
CA ARG A 292 -1.23 6.96 -16.36
C ARG A 292 -2.51 6.18 -16.16
N THR A 293 -2.79 5.78 -14.94
CA THR A 293 -4.05 5.16 -14.50
C THR A 293 -4.57 5.84 -13.25
N LYS A 294 -5.84 5.64 -12.90
CA LYS A 294 -6.39 6.07 -11.61
C LYS A 294 -6.18 5.05 -10.50
N GLU A 295 -5.83 3.81 -10.85
CA GLU A 295 -5.59 2.73 -9.91
C GLU A 295 -4.30 2.98 -9.11
N SER A 296 -4.45 3.32 -7.84
CA SER A 296 -3.32 3.67 -6.95
C SER A 296 -2.29 2.55 -6.84
N ALA A 297 -2.70 1.29 -6.67
CA ALA A 297 -1.80 0.13 -6.56
C ALA A 297 -0.83 0.01 -7.75
N ASP A 298 -1.33 0.27 -8.96
CA ASP A 298 -0.53 0.21 -10.20
C ASP A 298 0.47 1.37 -10.26
N LEU A 299 0.07 2.58 -9.84
CA LEU A 299 0.96 3.74 -9.76
C LEU A 299 2.04 3.56 -8.70
N PHE A 300 1.70 2.97 -7.55
CA PHE A 300 2.65 2.61 -6.50
C PHE A 300 3.71 1.65 -7.04
N LEU A 301 3.33 0.64 -7.83
CA LEU A 301 4.27 -0.28 -8.45
C LEU A 301 5.28 0.46 -9.35
N VAL A 302 4.82 1.37 -10.20
CA VAL A 302 5.70 2.20 -11.05
C VAL A 302 6.65 3.04 -10.20
N MET A 303 6.12 3.68 -9.15
CA MET A 303 6.91 4.53 -8.26
C MET A 303 7.97 3.73 -7.48
N MET A 304 7.62 2.55 -6.96
CA MET A 304 8.54 1.68 -6.22
C MET A 304 9.70 1.21 -7.11
N VAL A 305 9.42 0.82 -8.36
CA VAL A 305 10.48 0.51 -9.33
C VAL A 305 11.40 1.72 -9.56
N ASN A 306 10.87 2.95 -9.60
CA ASN A 306 11.69 4.16 -9.74
C ASN A 306 12.55 4.48 -8.50
N TYR A 307 12.06 4.17 -7.29
CA TYR A 307 12.78 4.33 -6.03
C TYR A 307 13.92 3.33 -5.85
N LEU A 308 13.80 2.11 -6.35
CA LEU A 308 14.87 1.13 -6.20
C LEU A 308 16.15 1.58 -6.91
N LYS A 309 17.28 1.39 -6.23
CA LYS A 309 18.61 1.36 -6.87
C LYS A 309 18.71 0.15 -7.79
N GLN A 310 19.64 0.18 -8.74
CA GLN A 310 20.03 -1.04 -9.46
C GLN A 310 20.62 -2.03 -8.46
N GLY A 311 20.17 -3.29 -8.49
CA GLY A 311 20.44 -4.31 -7.46
C GLY A 311 19.59 -4.17 -6.19
N GLY A 312 18.74 -3.15 -6.10
CA GLY A 312 17.79 -3.00 -4.99
C GLY A 312 16.64 -3.99 -5.13
N ARG A 313 16.08 -4.43 -4.01
CA ARG A 313 15.04 -5.48 -3.95
C ARG A 313 13.77 -4.99 -3.25
N ALA A 314 12.64 -5.58 -3.61
CA ALA A 314 11.36 -5.26 -3.01
C ALA A 314 10.57 -6.52 -2.67
N ALA A 315 9.85 -6.47 -1.56
CA ALA A 315 8.71 -7.34 -1.29
C ALA A 315 7.47 -6.48 -1.11
N ILE A 316 6.46 -6.69 -1.95
CA ILE A 316 5.23 -5.89 -1.94
C ILE A 316 3.99 -6.76 -1.97
N VAL A 317 2.91 -6.27 -1.36
CA VAL A 317 1.58 -6.89 -1.45
C VAL A 317 0.80 -6.25 -2.60
N LEU A 318 0.23 -7.05 -3.50
CA LEU A 318 -0.67 -6.57 -4.55
C LEU A 318 -1.91 -7.46 -4.68
N PRO A 319 -3.08 -6.89 -5.01
CA PRO A 319 -4.27 -7.67 -5.32
C PRO A 319 -4.15 -8.31 -6.71
N ASP A 320 -4.93 -9.37 -6.96
CA ASP A 320 -5.00 -10.02 -8.28
C ASP A 320 -5.29 -9.04 -9.44
N GLY A 321 -6.06 -7.98 -9.18
CA GLY A 321 -6.37 -6.94 -10.17
C GLY A 321 -5.17 -6.12 -10.66
N SER A 322 -4.00 -6.20 -10.00
CA SER A 322 -2.74 -5.63 -10.50
C SER A 322 -1.93 -6.65 -11.33
N LEU A 323 -2.17 -7.95 -11.12
CA LEU A 323 -1.53 -9.05 -11.86
C LEU A 323 -2.19 -9.34 -13.22
N THR A 324 -3.43 -8.89 -13.42
CA THR A 324 -4.23 -9.16 -14.63
C THR A 324 -4.68 -7.89 -15.36
N GLY A 325 -5.29 -8.07 -16.54
CA GLY A 325 -6.04 -7.03 -17.23
C GLY A 325 -5.27 -6.24 -18.31
N ASP A 326 -6.00 -5.65 -19.24
CA ASP A 326 -5.43 -5.11 -20.49
C ASP A 326 -4.92 -3.66 -20.38
N GLY A 327 -4.35 -3.18 -21.49
CA GLY A 327 -4.04 -1.77 -21.69
C GLY A 327 -2.91 -1.29 -20.78
N ILE A 328 -3.18 -0.28 -19.94
CA ILE A 328 -2.15 0.34 -19.10
C ILE A 328 -1.64 -0.63 -18.03
N LYS A 329 -2.51 -1.50 -17.49
CA LYS A 329 -2.14 -2.54 -16.52
C LYS A 329 -1.10 -3.50 -17.11
N ALA A 330 -1.36 -4.01 -18.31
CA ALA A 330 -0.42 -4.86 -19.03
C ALA A 330 0.92 -4.16 -19.32
N ARG A 331 0.91 -2.87 -19.66
CA ARG A 331 2.15 -2.09 -19.86
C ARG A 331 2.95 -1.90 -18.58
N ILE A 332 2.28 -1.74 -17.43
CA ILE A 332 2.96 -1.64 -16.14
C ILE A 332 3.61 -2.97 -15.78
N ARG A 333 2.94 -4.10 -16.04
CA ARG A 333 3.55 -5.42 -15.86
C ARG A 333 4.69 -5.68 -16.84
N GLU A 334 4.55 -5.30 -18.11
CA GLU A 334 5.66 -5.34 -19.06
C GLU A 334 6.86 -4.53 -18.53
N MET A 335 6.63 -3.32 -18.04
CA MET A 335 7.67 -2.47 -17.43
C MET A 335 8.33 -3.16 -16.24
N LEU A 336 7.56 -3.78 -15.34
CA LEU A 336 8.09 -4.53 -14.20
C LEU A 336 8.98 -5.68 -14.69
N LEU A 337 8.47 -6.54 -15.57
CA LEU A 337 9.16 -7.75 -16.04
C LEU A 337 10.40 -7.42 -16.88
N ARG A 338 10.38 -6.29 -17.56
CA ARG A 338 11.48 -5.79 -18.37
C ARG A 338 12.62 -5.24 -17.52
N ASN A 339 12.30 -4.51 -16.46
CA ASN A 339 13.29 -3.77 -15.67
C ASN A 339 13.68 -4.43 -14.34
N CYS A 340 12.88 -5.38 -13.88
CA CYS A 340 13.10 -6.12 -12.65
C CYS A 340 13.13 -7.62 -12.94
N ASN A 341 13.89 -8.35 -12.15
CA ASN A 341 13.79 -9.79 -12.02
C ASN A 341 12.69 -10.11 -10.98
N LEU A 342 11.45 -10.26 -11.44
CA LEU A 342 10.34 -10.76 -10.63
C LEU A 342 10.50 -12.27 -10.46
N HIS A 343 11.26 -12.66 -9.44
CA HIS A 343 11.65 -14.04 -9.25
C HIS A 343 10.61 -14.86 -8.49
N THR A 344 9.70 -14.23 -7.74
CA THR A 344 8.73 -14.97 -6.90
C THR A 344 7.41 -14.24 -6.69
N ILE A 345 6.32 -14.99 -6.78
CA ILE A 345 4.97 -14.59 -6.37
C ILE A 345 4.43 -15.63 -5.39
N ILE A 346 4.07 -15.21 -4.18
CA ILE A 346 3.36 -16.07 -3.21
C ILE A 346 1.89 -15.67 -3.20
N ARG A 347 1.00 -16.62 -3.50
CA ARG A 347 -0.44 -16.41 -3.51
C ARG A 347 -1.00 -16.68 -2.12
N LEU A 348 -1.78 -15.74 -1.59
CA LEU A 348 -2.37 -15.84 -0.26
C LEU A 348 -3.88 -16.15 -0.37
N PRO A 349 -4.44 -16.95 0.57
CA PRO A 349 -5.88 -17.15 0.66
C PRO A 349 -6.63 -15.83 0.82
N ASN A 350 -7.81 -15.70 0.18
CA ASN A 350 -8.69 -14.52 0.21
C ASN A 350 -9.13 -14.11 1.64
N SER A 351 -8.92 -14.97 2.62
CA SER A 351 -9.26 -14.73 4.02
C SER A 351 -8.18 -14.00 4.81
N VAL A 352 -6.93 -13.91 4.32
CA VAL A 352 -5.79 -13.33 5.06
C VAL A 352 -6.04 -11.88 5.46
N PHE A 353 -6.64 -11.09 4.58
CA PHE A 353 -6.92 -9.67 4.82
C PHE A 353 -8.36 -9.40 5.27
N LYS A 354 -9.16 -10.43 5.59
CA LYS A 354 -10.52 -10.23 6.10
C LYS A 354 -10.50 -9.62 7.51
N PRO A 355 -11.48 -8.73 7.83
CA PRO A 355 -12.62 -8.31 7.02
C PRO A 355 -12.32 -7.15 6.05
N TYR A 356 -11.08 -6.66 6.01
CA TYR A 356 -10.71 -5.42 5.32
C TYR A 356 -10.73 -5.57 3.80
N ALA A 357 -10.17 -6.67 3.29
CA ALA A 357 -10.21 -7.04 1.89
C ALA A 357 -10.74 -8.46 1.73
N SER A 358 -11.57 -8.65 0.70
CA SER A 358 -12.03 -9.97 0.24
C SER A 358 -11.38 -10.41 -1.06
N VAL A 359 -10.51 -9.58 -1.64
CA VAL A 359 -9.79 -9.88 -2.88
C VAL A 359 -8.61 -10.82 -2.59
N ALA A 360 -8.29 -11.68 -3.55
CA ALA A 360 -7.04 -12.42 -3.57
C ALA A 360 -5.86 -11.44 -3.55
N THR A 361 -4.85 -11.77 -2.75
CA THR A 361 -3.66 -10.94 -2.55
C THR A 361 -2.41 -11.78 -2.75
N ASN A 362 -1.36 -11.14 -3.24
CA ASN A 362 -0.12 -11.80 -3.63
C ASN A 362 1.05 -11.04 -3.05
N LEU A 363 2.08 -11.78 -2.62
CA LEU A 363 3.37 -11.24 -2.21
C LEU A 363 4.33 -11.35 -3.40
N LEU A 364 4.72 -10.21 -3.96
CA LEU A 364 5.67 -10.16 -5.08
C LEU A 364 7.05 -9.84 -4.54
N PHE A 365 8.04 -10.59 -4.99
CA PHE A 365 9.44 -10.36 -4.67
C PHE A 365 10.25 -10.17 -5.94
N PHE A 366 10.93 -9.03 -6.05
CA PHE A 366 11.71 -8.69 -7.24
C PHE A 366 12.95 -7.85 -6.93
N GLU A 367 13.95 -7.97 -7.81
CA GLU A 367 15.17 -7.15 -7.79
C GLU A 367 15.23 -6.28 -9.04
N LYS A 368 15.63 -5.02 -8.90
CA LYS A 368 15.76 -4.10 -10.03
C LYS A 368 17.07 -4.35 -10.79
N VAL A 369 16.93 -4.66 -12.07
CA VAL A 369 18.05 -4.92 -12.98
C VAL A 369 18.41 -3.69 -13.81
N SER A 370 17.42 -2.89 -14.23
CA SER A 370 17.63 -1.68 -15.04
C SER A 370 16.62 -0.58 -14.69
N SER A 371 16.89 0.64 -15.15
CA SER A 371 15.92 1.73 -15.05
C SER A 371 14.88 1.66 -16.17
N PRO A 372 13.58 1.94 -15.92
CA PRO A 372 12.58 2.05 -16.99
C PRO A 372 12.94 3.07 -18.08
N ALA A 373 13.78 4.05 -17.77
CA ALA A 373 14.29 5.05 -18.73
C ALA A 373 15.35 4.51 -19.71
N GLU A 374 15.92 3.33 -19.45
CA GLU A 374 16.92 2.70 -20.33
C GLU A 374 16.28 1.89 -21.47
N GLU A 375 14.98 1.59 -21.37
CA GLU A 375 14.19 0.84 -22.37
C GLU A 375 14.92 -0.41 -22.92
N PRO A 376 15.36 -1.36 -22.08
CA PRO A 376 16.14 -2.50 -22.54
C PRO A 376 15.30 -3.41 -23.46
N GLU A 377 15.95 -3.95 -24.49
CA GLU A 377 15.30 -4.86 -25.45
C GLU A 377 14.88 -6.18 -24.77
N ASP A 378 15.75 -6.72 -23.91
CA ASP A 378 15.53 -7.97 -23.20
C ASP A 378 14.73 -7.79 -21.91
N PHE A 379 13.95 -8.82 -21.58
CA PHE A 379 13.28 -8.89 -20.28
C PHE A 379 14.24 -9.35 -19.18
N ALA A 380 14.31 -8.60 -18.08
CA ALA A 380 15.07 -8.98 -16.89
C ALA A 380 14.50 -10.23 -16.22
N THR A 381 13.18 -10.36 -16.15
CA THR A 381 12.51 -11.57 -15.64
C THR A 381 12.58 -12.67 -16.69
N LYS A 382 13.19 -13.81 -16.35
CA LYS A 382 13.28 -14.99 -17.22
C LYS A 382 12.34 -16.11 -16.82
N GLU A 383 12.24 -16.32 -15.51
CA GLU A 383 11.42 -17.35 -14.88
C GLU A 383 10.79 -16.76 -13.61
N ILE A 384 9.58 -17.21 -13.27
CA ILE A 384 8.88 -16.80 -12.05
C ILE A 384 8.52 -18.05 -11.26
N TRP A 385 8.90 -18.07 -9.99
CA TRP A 385 8.40 -19.06 -9.04
C TRP A 385 7.07 -18.63 -8.43
N TYR A 386 6.12 -19.54 -8.41
CA TYR A 386 4.88 -19.36 -7.67
C TYR A 386 4.85 -20.31 -6.47
N TYR A 387 4.27 -19.84 -5.38
CA TYR A 387 3.94 -20.65 -4.21
C TYR A 387 2.54 -20.30 -3.74
N GLU A 388 1.70 -21.30 -3.52
CA GLU A 388 0.34 -21.14 -2.99
C GLU A 388 0.34 -21.46 -1.50
N HIS A 389 0.15 -20.41 -0.67
CA HIS A 389 0.11 -20.55 0.78
C HIS A 389 -1.14 -21.34 1.19
N GLN A 390 -0.91 -22.44 1.91
CA GLN A 390 -1.98 -23.36 2.32
C GLN A 390 -2.56 -22.96 3.67
N LEU A 391 -3.88 -23.10 3.80
CA LEU A 391 -4.53 -22.97 5.09
C LEU A 391 -4.11 -24.09 6.05
N PRO A 392 -4.12 -23.85 7.38
CA PRO A 392 -3.97 -24.93 8.35
C PRO A 392 -4.98 -26.04 8.15
N GLU A 393 -4.59 -27.28 8.43
CA GLU A 393 -5.45 -28.45 8.28
C GLU A 393 -6.78 -28.28 9.04
N GLY A 394 -7.89 -28.50 8.33
CA GLY A 394 -9.25 -28.33 8.86
C GLY A 394 -9.74 -26.87 8.94
N SER A 395 -8.95 -25.89 8.52
CA SER A 395 -9.36 -24.48 8.40
C SER A 395 -10.02 -24.20 7.06
N LYS A 396 -11.11 -23.43 7.06
CA LYS A 396 -11.77 -22.90 5.84
C LYS A 396 -11.37 -21.45 5.54
N GLY A 397 -10.49 -20.87 6.35
CA GLY A 397 -10.02 -19.50 6.19
C GLY A 397 -9.68 -18.82 7.51
N TYR A 398 -8.97 -17.70 7.40
CA TYR A 398 -8.62 -16.83 8.51
C TYR A 398 -9.78 -15.92 8.93
N SER A 399 -9.73 -15.45 10.17
CA SER A 399 -10.68 -14.50 10.74
C SER A 399 -9.98 -13.58 11.76
N MET A 400 -10.68 -12.55 12.26
CA MET A 400 -10.12 -11.69 13.31
C MET A 400 -9.73 -12.46 14.58
N THR A 401 -10.42 -13.56 14.91
CA THR A 401 -10.13 -14.38 16.09
C THR A 401 -9.12 -15.49 15.81
N LYS A 402 -8.89 -15.83 14.54
CA LYS A 402 -7.91 -16.81 14.08
C LYS A 402 -7.16 -16.24 12.87
N PRO A 403 -6.32 -15.21 13.07
CA PRO A 403 -5.51 -14.65 11.99
C PRO A 403 -4.37 -15.60 11.62
N ILE A 404 -3.80 -15.38 10.45
CA ILE A 404 -2.57 -16.04 10.01
C ILE A 404 -1.42 -15.80 11.02
N ARG A 405 -0.67 -16.85 11.34
CA ARG A 405 0.49 -16.80 12.25
C ARG A 405 1.81 -16.93 11.50
N LEU A 406 2.91 -16.46 12.10
CA LEU A 406 4.22 -16.45 11.45
C LEU A 406 4.73 -17.87 11.16
N GLU A 407 4.56 -18.80 12.11
CA GLU A 407 4.92 -20.21 11.94
C GLU A 407 4.21 -20.90 10.77
N GLU A 408 3.11 -20.34 10.26
CA GLU A 408 2.43 -20.87 9.07
C GLU A 408 3.22 -20.59 7.78
N PHE A 409 4.22 -19.69 7.82
CA PHE A 409 5.16 -19.43 6.73
C PHE A 409 6.46 -20.24 6.80
N ASP A 410 6.61 -21.16 7.76
CA ASP A 410 7.85 -21.91 7.92
C ASP A 410 8.17 -22.78 6.69
N LYS A 411 7.13 -23.33 6.04
CA LYS A 411 7.29 -24.10 4.79
C LYS A 411 7.81 -23.24 3.65
N GLU A 412 7.28 -22.02 3.51
CA GLU A 412 7.73 -21.03 2.53
C GLU A 412 9.17 -20.61 2.81
N LYS A 413 9.55 -20.41 4.07
CA LYS A 413 10.92 -20.07 4.49
C LYS A 413 11.91 -21.20 4.17
N GLU A 414 11.51 -22.45 4.37
CA GLU A 414 12.31 -23.63 4.02
C GLU A 414 12.45 -23.77 2.51
N TRP A 415 11.33 -23.69 1.78
CA TRP A 415 11.29 -23.72 0.31
C TRP A 415 12.14 -22.61 -0.31
N TRP A 416 12.11 -21.41 0.26
CA TRP A 416 12.84 -20.25 -0.25
C TRP A 416 14.35 -20.51 -0.35
N LYS A 417 14.91 -21.28 0.60
CA LYS A 417 16.35 -21.61 0.66
C LYS A 417 16.73 -22.72 -0.31
N ASN A 418 15.80 -23.62 -0.64
CA ASN A 418 16.04 -24.83 -1.43
C ASN A 418 14.98 -24.93 -2.54
N ARG A 419 14.98 -23.99 -3.48
CA ARG A 419 14.03 -23.99 -4.60
C ARG A 419 14.37 -25.11 -5.58
N GLU A 420 13.63 -26.20 -5.52
CA GLU A 420 13.76 -27.32 -6.46
C GLU A 420 12.61 -27.34 -7.47
N ASP A 421 12.95 -27.53 -8.75
CA ASP A 421 11.98 -27.66 -9.84
C ASP A 421 11.37 -29.06 -9.82
N LEU A 422 10.37 -29.21 -8.95
CA LEU A 422 9.64 -30.46 -8.80
C LEU A 422 8.60 -30.68 -9.92
N SER A 423 8.43 -29.74 -10.86
CA SER A 423 7.41 -29.84 -11.92
C SER A 423 7.69 -30.96 -12.96
N ALA A 424 8.93 -31.48 -13.00
CA ALA A 424 9.33 -32.55 -13.91
C ALA A 424 9.08 -33.97 -13.37
N ASP A 425 8.93 -34.12 -12.05
CA ASP A 425 8.52 -35.39 -11.46
C ASP A 425 6.99 -35.43 -11.42
N LYS A 426 6.37 -36.54 -11.82
CA LYS A 426 4.91 -36.74 -11.76
C LYS A 426 4.32 -36.68 -10.33
N ALA A 427 5.15 -36.36 -9.34
CA ALA A 427 4.83 -36.09 -7.94
C ALA A 427 5.26 -34.67 -7.54
N GLY A 428 5.22 -33.71 -8.46
CA GLY A 428 5.67 -32.34 -8.25
C GLY A 428 5.06 -31.66 -7.03
N SER A 429 5.71 -30.62 -6.52
CA SER A 429 5.24 -29.88 -5.35
C SER A 429 3.75 -29.55 -5.49
N GLU A 430 2.94 -29.98 -4.52
CA GLU A 430 1.49 -29.71 -4.52
C GLU A 430 1.17 -28.21 -4.46
N VAL A 431 2.14 -27.37 -4.09
CA VAL A 431 1.93 -25.96 -3.72
C VAL A 431 2.83 -24.99 -4.48
N SER A 432 3.86 -25.45 -5.19
CA SER A 432 4.79 -24.57 -5.91
C SER A 432 5.02 -25.02 -7.35
N TRP A 433 5.14 -24.04 -8.24
CA TRP A 433 5.40 -24.28 -9.66
C TRP A 433 6.20 -23.13 -10.25
N LYS A 434 6.77 -23.36 -11.43
CA LYS A 434 7.64 -22.39 -12.11
C LYS A 434 7.10 -22.08 -13.51
N ILE A 435 7.11 -20.80 -13.87
CA ILE A 435 6.74 -20.33 -15.21
C ILE A 435 7.99 -19.88 -15.95
N ASN A 436 8.26 -20.48 -17.12
CA ASN A 436 9.28 -19.99 -18.03
C ASN A 436 8.73 -18.80 -18.84
N LEU A 437 8.88 -17.60 -18.28
CA LEU A 437 8.34 -16.39 -18.87
C LEU A 437 9.01 -16.07 -20.21
N SER A 438 10.29 -16.42 -20.38
CA SER A 438 11.01 -16.21 -21.64
C SER A 438 10.33 -16.94 -22.80
N GLU A 439 9.93 -18.20 -22.60
CA GLU A 439 9.21 -19.00 -23.59
C GLU A 439 7.80 -18.45 -23.86
N VAL A 440 7.09 -18.01 -22.81
CA VAL A 440 5.76 -17.39 -22.94
C VAL A 440 5.82 -16.13 -23.80
N ILE A 441 6.78 -15.23 -23.50
CA ILE A 441 6.98 -13.98 -24.24
C ILE A 441 7.39 -14.28 -25.68
N GLU A 442 8.33 -15.20 -25.92
CA GLU A 442 8.77 -15.55 -27.27
C GLU A 442 7.60 -16.05 -28.12
N LYS A 443 6.78 -16.98 -27.59
CA LYS A 443 5.58 -17.47 -28.27
C LYS A 443 4.59 -16.35 -28.56
N ALA A 444 4.35 -15.46 -27.61
CA ALA A 444 3.44 -14.33 -27.81
C ALA A 444 3.94 -13.36 -28.89
N VAL A 445 5.24 -13.04 -28.91
CA VAL A 445 5.86 -12.23 -29.98
C VAL A 445 5.70 -12.91 -31.34
N GLN A 446 5.98 -14.21 -31.43
CA GLN A 446 5.83 -14.97 -32.68
C GLN A 446 4.38 -14.99 -33.16
N ASN A 447 3.42 -15.20 -32.26
CA ASN A 447 1.99 -15.26 -32.58
C ASN A 447 1.39 -13.89 -32.89
N ALA A 448 1.87 -12.81 -32.27
CA ALA A 448 1.42 -11.44 -32.54
C ALA A 448 1.97 -10.89 -33.86
N LYS A 449 3.15 -11.34 -34.29
CA LYS A 449 3.87 -10.82 -35.47
C LYS A 449 3.03 -10.80 -36.76
N PRO A 450 2.33 -11.88 -37.17
CA PRO A 450 1.49 -11.85 -38.37
C PRO A 450 0.39 -10.78 -38.32
N HIS A 451 -0.16 -10.52 -37.13
CA HIS A 451 -1.20 -9.52 -36.93
C HIS A 451 -0.63 -8.09 -36.99
N TYR A 452 0.56 -7.85 -36.44
CA TYR A 452 1.27 -6.57 -36.60
C TYR A 452 1.68 -6.31 -38.05
N GLU A 453 2.16 -7.32 -38.76
CA GLU A 453 2.47 -7.21 -40.19
C GLU A 453 1.21 -6.87 -40.99
N LYS A 454 0.09 -7.54 -40.69
CA LYS A 454 -1.21 -7.25 -41.31
C LYS A 454 -1.70 -5.83 -41.03
N GLU A 455 -1.53 -5.36 -39.80
CA GLU A 455 -1.87 -3.99 -39.40
C GLU A 455 -1.07 -2.95 -40.19
N LYS A 456 0.24 -3.18 -40.34
CA LYS A 456 1.15 -2.29 -41.06
C LYS A 456 0.82 -2.23 -42.55
N GLU A 457 0.44 -3.36 -43.15
CA GLU A 457 -0.06 -3.42 -44.53
C GLU A 457 -1.36 -2.63 -44.70
N LEU A 458 -2.35 -2.86 -43.84
CA LEU A 458 -3.64 -2.18 -43.91
C LEU A 458 -3.50 -0.67 -43.67
N LYS A 459 -2.59 -0.23 -42.79
CA LYS A 459 -2.27 1.19 -42.61
C LYS A 459 -1.66 1.82 -43.86
N ARG A 460 -0.78 1.12 -44.56
CA ARG A 460 -0.22 1.59 -45.84
C ARG A 460 -1.31 1.69 -46.92
N GLU A 461 -2.21 0.71 -46.99
CA GLU A 461 -3.37 0.77 -47.90
C GLU A 461 -4.28 1.95 -47.57
N ALA A 462 -4.63 2.14 -46.29
CA ALA A 462 -5.44 3.26 -45.84
C ALA A 462 -4.81 4.62 -46.16
N TYR A 463 -3.47 4.73 -46.03
CA TYR A 463 -2.75 5.95 -46.43
C TYR A 463 -2.86 6.22 -47.94
N SER A 464 -2.66 5.20 -48.78
CA SER A 464 -2.83 5.34 -50.24
C SER A 464 -4.27 5.69 -50.63
N LEU A 465 -5.27 5.13 -49.94
CA LEU A 465 -6.67 5.47 -50.14
C LEU A 465 -6.94 6.95 -49.77
N LYS A 466 -6.38 7.45 -48.66
CA LYS A 466 -6.48 8.87 -48.25
C LYS A 466 -5.87 9.82 -49.28
N GLU A 467 -4.72 9.49 -49.85
CA GLU A 467 -4.09 10.30 -50.90
C GLU A 467 -4.97 10.36 -52.15
N LYS A 468 -5.47 9.21 -52.62
CA LYS A 468 -6.40 9.15 -53.77
C LYS A 468 -7.67 9.95 -53.51
N LEU A 469 -8.21 9.88 -52.30
CA LEU A 469 -9.40 10.63 -51.89
C LEU A 469 -9.15 12.14 -51.93
N THR A 470 -7.99 12.57 -51.47
CA THR A 470 -7.56 13.98 -51.49
C THR A 470 -7.39 14.48 -52.92
N GLN A 471 -6.83 13.66 -53.82
CA GLN A 471 -6.70 13.99 -55.23
C GLN A 471 -8.06 14.12 -55.92
N LEU A 472 -8.96 13.15 -55.74
CA LEU A 472 -10.30 13.18 -56.36
C LEU A 472 -11.16 14.34 -55.88
N LYS A 473 -11.07 14.70 -54.59
CA LYS A 473 -11.74 15.89 -54.02
C LYS A 473 -11.21 17.20 -54.62
N ARG A 474 -9.95 17.24 -55.06
CA ARG A 474 -9.38 18.41 -55.76
C ARG A 474 -9.79 18.47 -57.23
N GLU A 475 -10.07 17.33 -57.85
CA GLU A 475 -10.44 17.21 -59.27
C GLU A 475 -11.96 17.37 -59.53
N ASP A 476 -12.77 17.66 -58.50
CA ASP A 476 -14.23 17.86 -58.57
C ASP A 476 -15.00 16.72 -59.27
N LYS A 477 -14.46 15.50 -59.17
CA LYS A 477 -15.03 14.28 -59.77
C LYS A 477 -16.12 13.68 -58.87
N THR A 478 -17.16 13.17 -59.53
CA THR A 478 -18.50 12.84 -59.02
C THR A 478 -18.58 12.04 -57.70
N ASN A 479 -19.61 12.38 -56.92
CA ASN A 479 -19.98 11.87 -55.59
C ASN A 479 -19.98 10.32 -55.40
N GLY A 480 -20.06 9.53 -56.46
CA GLY A 480 -20.15 8.07 -56.39
C GLY A 480 -18.82 7.33 -56.19
N GLU A 481 -17.72 7.81 -56.78
CA GLU A 481 -16.38 7.20 -56.59
C GLU A 481 -15.77 7.60 -55.25
N ILE A 482 -16.00 8.85 -54.83
CA ILE A 482 -15.61 9.33 -53.51
C ILE A 482 -16.27 8.49 -52.43
N ALA A 483 -17.60 8.30 -52.47
CA ALA A 483 -18.32 7.50 -51.48
C ALA A 483 -17.82 6.04 -51.41
N LYS A 484 -17.48 5.42 -52.54
CA LYS A 484 -16.89 4.07 -52.57
C LYS A 484 -15.51 4.03 -51.91
N LEU A 485 -14.66 5.01 -52.19
CA LEU A 485 -13.32 5.11 -51.60
C LEU A 485 -13.38 5.45 -50.11
N GLU A 486 -14.31 6.30 -49.68
CA GLU A 486 -14.54 6.61 -48.26
C GLU A 486 -14.99 5.35 -47.50
N LYS A 487 -15.93 4.59 -48.06
CA LYS A 487 -16.35 3.30 -47.50
C LYS A 487 -15.18 2.31 -47.41
N LYS A 488 -14.41 2.14 -48.49
CA LYS A 488 -13.25 1.26 -48.50
C LYS A 488 -12.18 1.70 -47.48
N LEU A 489 -11.92 3.00 -47.38
CA LEU A 489 -11.00 3.56 -46.39
C LEU A 489 -11.46 3.23 -44.96
N GLN A 490 -12.74 3.44 -44.66
CA GLN A 490 -13.31 3.13 -43.35
C GLN A 490 -13.19 1.64 -43.01
N GLU A 491 -13.51 0.75 -43.95
CA GLU A 491 -13.36 -0.72 -43.79
C GLU A 491 -11.89 -1.13 -43.58
N THR A 492 -10.97 -0.51 -44.31
CA THR A 492 -9.52 -0.76 -44.19
C THR A 492 -8.98 -0.29 -42.85
N GLU A 493 -9.38 0.91 -42.39
CA GLU A 493 -9.00 1.43 -41.07
C GLU A 493 -9.60 0.60 -39.93
N ALA A 494 -10.85 0.15 -40.06
CA ALA A 494 -11.47 -0.77 -39.10
C ALA A 494 -10.70 -2.10 -39.03
N SER A 495 -10.37 -2.68 -40.18
CA SER A 495 -9.58 -3.92 -40.26
C SER A 495 -8.18 -3.73 -39.65
N ALA A 496 -7.54 -2.58 -39.88
CA ALA A 496 -6.24 -2.26 -39.27
C ALA A 496 -6.35 -2.20 -37.74
N ARG A 497 -7.42 -1.59 -37.20
CA ARG A 497 -7.67 -1.55 -35.75
C ARG A 497 -7.90 -2.95 -35.17
N THR A 498 -8.67 -3.80 -35.84
CA THR A 498 -8.90 -5.19 -35.41
C THR A 498 -7.62 -6.01 -35.42
N ALA A 499 -6.81 -5.89 -36.48
CA ALA A 499 -5.50 -6.55 -36.56
C ALA A 499 -4.59 -6.09 -35.41
N LYS A 500 -4.56 -4.77 -35.13
CA LYS A 500 -3.84 -4.22 -33.99
C LYS A 500 -4.31 -4.79 -32.65
N GLN A 501 -5.62 -4.77 -32.41
CA GLN A 501 -6.21 -5.27 -31.15
C GLN A 501 -5.90 -6.76 -30.95
N THR A 502 -5.94 -7.55 -32.02
CA THR A 502 -5.57 -8.97 -31.97
C THR A 502 -4.09 -9.14 -31.62
N ALA A 503 -3.21 -8.39 -32.29
CA ALA A 503 -1.77 -8.42 -32.02
C ALA A 503 -1.46 -8.00 -30.57
N ASP A 504 -2.04 -6.88 -30.14
CA ASP A 504 -1.87 -6.34 -28.78
C ASP A 504 -2.40 -7.33 -27.74
N SER A 505 -3.59 -7.94 -27.95
CA SER A 505 -4.14 -8.94 -27.02
C SER A 505 -3.23 -10.17 -26.87
N ILE A 506 -2.65 -10.67 -27.97
CA ILE A 506 -1.71 -11.80 -27.93
C ILE A 506 -0.41 -11.39 -27.21
N TYR A 507 0.17 -10.26 -27.60
CA TYR A 507 1.44 -9.79 -27.04
C TYR A 507 1.32 -9.47 -25.54
N TYR A 508 0.36 -8.62 -25.17
CA TYR A 508 0.17 -8.20 -23.79
C TYR A 508 -0.39 -9.32 -22.90
N GLY A 509 -1.04 -10.33 -23.47
CA GLY A 509 -1.46 -11.53 -22.75
C GLY A 509 -0.28 -12.31 -22.13
N ALA A 510 0.93 -12.19 -22.68
CA ALA A 510 2.13 -12.79 -22.08
C ALA A 510 2.51 -12.20 -20.72
N PHE A 511 2.01 -11.00 -20.41
CA PHE A 511 2.28 -10.33 -19.15
C PHE A 511 1.14 -10.50 -18.15
N ASP A 512 0.13 -11.33 -18.43
CA ASP A 512 -0.79 -11.76 -17.38
C ASP A 512 -0.04 -12.67 -16.39
N LEU A 513 -0.08 -12.30 -15.11
CA LEU A 513 0.67 -12.95 -14.04
C LEU A 513 -0.24 -13.80 -13.12
N ASP A 514 -1.52 -13.97 -13.46
CA ASP A 514 -2.45 -14.82 -12.72
C ASP A 514 -2.35 -16.30 -13.14
N TYR A 515 -1.15 -16.87 -13.01
CA TYR A 515 -0.99 -18.32 -13.17
C TYR A 515 -1.59 -19.03 -11.95
N LYS A 516 -2.46 -20.02 -12.19
CA LYS A 516 -3.05 -20.87 -11.15
C LYS A 516 -2.15 -22.07 -10.85
N ASN A 517 -2.29 -22.63 -9.65
CA ASN A 517 -1.58 -23.85 -9.27
C ASN A 517 -2.02 -25.02 -10.18
N PRO A 518 -1.13 -25.61 -11.00
CA PRO A 518 -1.50 -26.71 -11.90
C PRO A 518 -1.86 -28.00 -11.14
N ASN A 519 -1.46 -28.11 -9.88
CA ASN A 519 -1.69 -29.27 -9.00
C ASN A 519 -2.81 -29.01 -7.98
N GLY A 520 -3.42 -27.82 -7.99
CA GLY A 520 -4.50 -27.48 -7.06
C GLY A 520 -5.73 -28.36 -7.33
N ILE A 521 -6.36 -28.84 -6.25
CA ILE A 521 -7.73 -29.36 -6.34
C ILE A 521 -8.60 -28.15 -6.66
N ALA A 522 -9.38 -28.21 -7.74
CA ALA A 522 -10.32 -27.16 -8.12
C ALA A 522 -11.43 -27.03 -7.05
N GLU A 523 -11.14 -26.37 -5.93
CA GLU A 523 -12.14 -26.00 -4.90
C GLU A 523 -12.78 -24.64 -5.20
N ASP A 524 -12.20 -23.84 -6.11
CA ASP A 524 -12.62 -22.47 -6.41
C ASP A 524 -13.67 -22.34 -7.53
N GLU A 525 -13.90 -23.35 -8.38
CA GLU A 525 -14.92 -23.22 -9.45
C GLU A 525 -16.33 -22.99 -8.87
N ASP A 526 -16.67 -23.62 -7.74
CA ASP A 526 -18.00 -23.47 -7.11
C ASP A 526 -18.18 -22.12 -6.40
N ILE A 527 -17.13 -21.59 -5.74
CA ILE A 527 -17.19 -20.29 -5.04
C ILE A 527 -17.17 -19.13 -6.03
N GLU A 528 -16.40 -19.25 -7.11
CA GLU A 528 -16.32 -18.25 -8.17
C GLU A 528 -17.61 -18.21 -9.00
N LEU A 529 -18.26 -19.37 -9.25
CA LEU A 529 -19.58 -19.43 -9.87
C LEU A 529 -20.64 -18.72 -9.04
N ASP A 530 -20.70 -18.97 -7.73
CA ASP A 530 -21.70 -18.32 -6.85
C ASP A 530 -21.53 -16.80 -6.84
N PHE A 531 -20.29 -16.30 -6.79
CA PHE A 531 -20.01 -14.87 -6.86
C PHE A 531 -20.32 -14.27 -8.25
N LEU A 532 -20.05 -15.02 -9.32
CA LEU A 532 -20.38 -14.61 -10.69
C LEU A 532 -21.90 -14.54 -10.88
N ILE A 533 -22.64 -15.52 -10.34
CA ILE A 533 -24.11 -15.56 -10.32
C ILE A 533 -24.63 -14.34 -9.56
N GLU A 534 -24.12 -14.04 -8.36
CA GLU A 534 -24.56 -12.89 -7.57
C GLU A 534 -24.33 -11.55 -8.30
N LYS A 535 -23.20 -11.43 -9.02
CA LYS A 535 -22.87 -10.25 -9.83
C LYS A 535 -23.76 -10.14 -11.07
N ILE A 536 -24.06 -11.25 -11.74
CA ILE A 536 -24.99 -11.32 -12.88
C ILE A 536 -26.41 -10.95 -12.40
N GLU A 537 -26.87 -11.49 -11.28
CA GLU A 537 -28.17 -11.19 -10.68
C GLU A 537 -28.30 -9.70 -10.34
N LYS A 538 -27.27 -9.11 -9.74
CA LYS A 538 -27.23 -7.66 -9.45
C LYS A 538 -27.34 -6.83 -10.72
N SER A 539 -26.55 -7.15 -11.75
CA SER A 539 -26.57 -6.45 -13.04
C SER A 539 -27.91 -6.61 -13.77
N PHE A 540 -28.53 -7.79 -13.67
CA PHE A 540 -29.87 -8.05 -14.21
C PHE A 540 -30.94 -7.23 -13.49
N LYS A 541 -30.84 -7.11 -12.16
CA LYS A 541 -31.75 -6.32 -11.33
C LYS A 541 -31.65 -4.82 -11.65
N GLU A 542 -30.44 -4.30 -11.80
CA GLU A 542 -30.18 -2.92 -12.24
C GLU A 542 -30.73 -2.66 -13.64
N SER A 543 -30.48 -3.57 -14.59
CA SER A 543 -31.01 -3.49 -15.96
C SER A 543 -32.53 -3.53 -16.00
N THR A 544 -33.15 -4.37 -15.16
CA THR A 544 -34.61 -4.47 -15.04
C THR A 544 -35.21 -3.19 -14.46
N SER A 545 -34.55 -2.59 -13.46
CA SER A 545 -34.98 -1.30 -12.89
C SER A 545 -34.89 -0.17 -13.92
N ILE A 546 -33.83 -0.15 -14.74
CA ILE A 546 -33.69 0.81 -15.85
C ILE A 546 -34.80 0.61 -16.89
N LEU A 547 -35.09 -0.64 -17.27
CA LEU A 547 -36.18 -0.95 -18.19
C LEU A 547 -37.56 -0.54 -17.65
N HIS A 548 -37.79 -0.68 -16.35
CA HIS A 548 -39.04 -0.23 -15.72
C HIS A 548 -39.16 1.30 -15.77
N ASN A 549 -38.09 2.02 -15.42
CA ASN A 549 -38.06 3.48 -15.51
C ASN A 549 -38.26 3.99 -16.95
N ILE A 550 -37.73 3.27 -17.95
CA ILE A 550 -37.95 3.59 -19.36
C ILE A 550 -39.41 3.35 -19.76
N LYS A 551 -40.05 2.26 -19.31
CA LYS A 551 -41.48 2.01 -19.55
C LYS A 551 -42.36 3.09 -18.92
N ASP A 552 -42.08 3.47 -17.68
CA ASP A 552 -42.83 4.53 -16.99
C ASP A 552 -42.71 5.86 -17.72
N LEU A 553 -41.55 6.17 -18.29
CA LEU A 553 -41.33 7.37 -19.12
C LEU A 553 -42.08 7.33 -20.45
N ILE A 554 -42.19 6.15 -21.08
CA ILE A 554 -42.94 5.97 -22.34
C ILE A 554 -44.45 6.05 -22.08
N GLU A 555 -44.96 5.43 -21.02
CA GLU A 555 -46.39 5.51 -20.64
C GLU A 555 -46.81 6.93 -20.21
N PHE A 556 -45.87 7.75 -19.73
CA PHE A 556 -46.13 9.17 -19.43
C PHE A 556 -46.22 10.06 -20.69
N ASP A 557 -45.60 9.66 -21.80
CA ASP A 557 -45.60 10.41 -23.06
C ASP A 557 -46.81 10.02 -23.96
N ASP A 558 -47.29 8.78 -23.88
CA ASP A 558 -48.50 8.32 -24.57
C ASP A 558 -49.82 8.79 -23.91
N GLY A 559 -49.74 9.46 -22.76
CA GLY A 559 -50.86 10.02 -21.99
C GLY A 559 -51.15 11.51 -22.20
N LYS A 560 -50.54 12.17 -23.19
CA LYS A 560 -50.75 13.59 -23.51
C LYS A 560 -51.35 13.85 -24.89
#